data_AF-A0A9X0A685-F1
#
_entry.id   AF-A0A9X0A685-F1
#
_cell.length_a   1.000
_cell.length_b   1.000
_cell.length_c   1.000
_cell.angle_alpha   90.00
_cell.angle_beta   90.00
_cell.angle_gamma   90.00
#
_symmetry.space_group_name_H-M   'P 1'
#
loop_
_entity.id
_entity.type
_entity.pdbx_description
1 polymer ?
#
loop_
_entity_poly.entity_id
_entity_poly.type
_entity_poly.pdbx_seq_one_letter_code
_entity_poly.pdbx_strand_id
1 'polypeptide(L)'
;MMLPILVSMSGLQCFNFEEQFREAGISEDTDVTKVTELFDKLVQNEPDKIQCQVENQALNAILKINASDPSSGPLRIPKQNEKPADVKLASGYTMPVMGFGTAMLMENTTAALKTALEVGYRLIDTAQGYPGSEPQVAEAIYRVEFLDQKYLS
;
A
#
# COMPACT_ATOMS: atom_id res chain seq x y z
N MET A 1 32.78 7.20 -32.72
CA MET A 1 32.92 7.41 -31.26
C MET A 1 31.59 7.88 -30.74
N MET A 2 30.86 6.98 -30.09
CA MET A 2 29.53 7.22 -29.52
C MET A 2 29.76 7.55 -28.05
N LEU A 3 29.58 8.82 -27.66
CA LEU A 3 29.59 9.19 -26.25
C LEU A 3 28.29 8.66 -25.62
N PRO A 4 28.35 7.98 -24.46
CA PRO A 4 27.15 7.67 -23.72
C PRO A 4 26.57 8.98 -23.16
N ILE A 5 25.26 9.15 -23.31
CA ILE A 5 24.50 10.19 -22.64
C ILE A 5 24.55 9.87 -21.15
N LEU A 6 25.38 10.61 -20.41
CA LEU A 6 25.38 10.60 -18.96
C LEU A 6 24.09 11.29 -18.51
N VAL A 7 23.06 10.51 -18.17
CA VAL A 7 21.93 11.04 -17.41
C VAL A 7 22.47 11.35 -16.02
N SER A 8 22.52 12.63 -15.66
CA SER A 8 22.90 13.08 -14.32
C SER A 8 21.92 12.47 -13.31
N MET A 9 22.38 11.46 -12.56
CA MET A 9 21.65 10.78 -11.49
C MET A 9 21.47 11.65 -10.23
N SER A 10 21.70 12.96 -10.31
CA SER A 10 21.71 13.87 -9.15
C SER A 10 20.32 14.21 -8.58
N GLY A 11 19.23 13.70 -9.19
CA GLY A 11 17.85 14.00 -8.78
C GLY A 11 17.02 12.80 -8.30
N LEU A 12 17.54 11.58 -8.37
CA LEU A 12 16.82 10.34 -7.99
C LEU A 12 17.26 9.76 -6.63
N GLN A 13 18.08 10.48 -5.89
CA GLN A 13 18.66 9.99 -4.64
C GLN A 13 17.75 10.21 -3.41
N CYS A 14 16.59 10.83 -3.59
CA CYS A 14 15.59 10.94 -2.54
C CYS A 14 15.08 9.54 -2.18
N PHE A 15 15.21 9.16 -0.91
CA PHE A 15 14.76 7.88 -0.33
C PHE A 15 15.61 6.63 -0.61
N ASN A 16 16.85 6.77 -1.12
CA ASN A 16 17.79 5.65 -1.09
C ASN A 16 18.58 5.66 0.22
N PHE A 17 18.23 4.75 1.14
CA PHE A 17 18.82 4.66 2.48
C PHE A 17 19.67 3.39 2.70
N GLU A 18 20.08 2.70 1.63
CA GLU A 18 20.82 1.43 1.72
C GLU A 18 22.13 1.56 2.53
N GLU A 19 22.83 2.71 2.41
CA GLU A 19 24.08 2.94 3.13
C GLU A 19 23.83 3.09 4.64
N GLN A 20 22.78 3.81 5.03
CA GLN A 20 22.37 3.99 6.42
C GLN A 20 21.94 2.67 7.05
N PHE A 21 21.23 1.82 6.30
CA PHE A 21 20.87 0.47 6.75
C PHE A 21 22.13 -0.40 6.95
N ARG A 22 23.09 -0.32 6.02
CA ARG A 22 24.36 -1.05 6.10
C ARG A 22 25.24 -0.57 7.28
N GLU A 23 25.34 0.73 7.50
CA GLU A 23 26.07 1.32 8.64
C GLU A 23 25.45 0.94 9.98
N ALA A 24 24.12 0.86 10.05
CA ALA A 24 23.41 0.38 11.22
C ALA A 24 23.54 -1.14 11.45
N GLY A 25 24.13 -1.88 10.50
CA GLY A 25 24.23 -3.34 10.54
C GLY A 25 22.87 -4.04 10.45
N ILE A 26 21.89 -3.40 9.83
CA ILE A 26 20.53 -3.89 9.66
C ILE A 26 20.44 -4.55 8.29
N SER A 27 19.95 -5.78 8.24
CA SER A 27 19.68 -6.48 6.98
C SER A 27 18.21 -6.32 6.61
N GLU A 28 17.96 -5.81 5.40
CA GLU A 28 16.62 -5.52 4.91
C GLU A 28 15.71 -6.76 4.88
N ASP A 29 16.29 -7.91 4.55
CA ASP A 29 15.58 -9.17 4.41
C ASP A 29 15.21 -9.81 5.77
N THR A 30 15.97 -9.51 6.83
CA THR A 30 15.85 -10.19 8.13
C THR A 30 15.27 -9.31 9.22
N ASP A 31 15.50 -8.01 9.16
CA ASP A 31 15.19 -7.06 10.21
C ASP A 31 14.13 -6.05 9.79
N VAL A 32 13.08 -6.51 9.10
CA VAL A 32 12.00 -5.69 8.51
C VAL A 32 11.46 -4.61 9.45
N THR A 33 11.25 -4.93 10.73
CA THR A 33 10.78 -3.96 11.73
C THR A 33 11.81 -2.86 11.99
N LYS A 34 13.10 -3.21 12.14
CA LYS A 34 14.17 -2.22 12.37
C LYS A 34 14.42 -1.36 11.14
N VAL A 35 14.31 -1.96 9.95
CA VAL A 35 14.39 -1.25 8.67
C VAL A 35 13.28 -0.20 8.61
N THR A 36 12.05 -0.59 8.93
CA THR A 36 10.91 0.33 8.93
C THR A 36 11.10 1.46 9.95
N GLU A 37 11.53 1.14 11.17
CA GLU A 37 11.80 2.14 12.20
C GLU A 37 12.90 3.14 11.80
N LEU A 38 13.96 2.66 11.13
CA LEU A 38 15.03 3.52 10.66
C LEU A 38 14.60 4.34 9.45
N PHE A 39 13.88 3.72 8.51
CA PHE A 39 13.30 4.39 7.36
C PHE A 39 12.40 5.55 7.79
N ASP A 40 11.48 5.34 8.73
CA ASP A 40 10.57 6.37 9.23
C ASP A 40 11.34 7.57 9.83
N LYS A 41 12.45 7.32 10.53
CA LYS A 41 13.32 8.38 11.07
C LYS A 41 14.08 9.14 9.98
N LEU A 42 14.53 8.42 8.95
CA LEU A 42 15.28 9.02 7.84
C LEU A 42 14.37 9.88 6.97
N VAL A 43 13.16 9.40 6.66
CA VAL A 43 12.15 10.13 5.89
C VAL A 43 11.75 11.45 6.57
N GLN A 44 11.72 11.51 7.90
CA GLN A 44 11.43 12.76 8.62
C GLN A 44 12.44 13.88 8.37
N ASN A 45 13.66 13.54 7.94
CA ASN A 45 14.69 14.53 7.61
C ASN A 45 14.66 14.97 6.14
N GLU A 46 13.87 14.30 5.31
CA GLU A 46 13.71 14.64 3.90
C GLU A 46 12.76 15.83 3.72
N PRO A 47 12.93 16.64 2.66
CA PRO A 47 12.06 17.78 2.41
C PRO A 47 10.62 17.33 2.07
N ASP A 48 9.63 18.05 2.58
CA ASP A 48 8.19 17.81 2.30
C ASP A 48 7.84 17.85 0.81
N LYS A 49 8.68 18.51 -0.01
CA LYS A 49 8.48 18.66 -1.45
C LYS A 49 9.76 18.35 -2.20
N ILE A 50 9.66 17.40 -3.13
CA ILE A 50 10.70 17.15 -4.13
C ILE A 50 10.60 18.26 -5.17
N GLN A 51 11.68 19.04 -5.33
CA GLN A 51 11.76 20.00 -6.43
C GLN A 51 12.13 19.28 -7.72
N CYS A 52 11.12 18.92 -8.51
CA CYS A 52 11.34 18.41 -9.85
C CYS A 52 11.82 19.56 -10.76
N GLN A 53 12.96 19.37 -11.43
CA GLN A 53 13.48 20.35 -12.41
C GLN A 53 12.58 20.49 -13.65
N VAL A 54 11.75 19.48 -13.91
CA VAL A 54 10.78 19.46 -15.01
C VAL A 54 9.43 19.04 -14.42
N GLU A 55 8.44 19.90 -14.53
CA GLU A 55 7.07 19.58 -14.17
C GLU A 55 6.51 18.62 -15.23
N ASN A 56 6.05 17.44 -14.81
CA ASN A 56 5.35 16.55 -15.73
C ASN A 56 4.13 17.29 -16.31
N GLN A 57 3.89 17.10 -17.60
CA GLN A 57 2.71 17.68 -18.24
C GLN A 57 1.45 17.26 -17.48
N ALA A 58 0.45 18.15 -17.42
CA ALA A 58 -0.81 17.86 -16.75
C ALA A 58 -1.40 16.54 -17.28
N LEU A 59 -1.94 15.72 -16.37
CA LEU A 59 -2.41 14.35 -16.69
C LEU A 59 -3.40 14.32 -17.85
N ASN A 60 -4.23 15.35 -18.00
CA ASN A 60 -5.15 15.49 -19.13
C ASN A 60 -4.43 15.66 -20.48
N ALA A 61 -3.29 16.33 -20.53
CA ALA A 61 -2.47 16.48 -21.74
C ALA A 61 -1.78 15.15 -22.12
N ILE A 62 -1.33 14.38 -21.12
CA ILE A 62 -0.68 13.08 -21.31
C ILE A 62 -1.70 12.02 -21.72
N LEU A 63 -2.77 11.89 -20.93
CA LEU A 63 -3.76 10.83 -21.11
C LEU A 63 -4.69 11.11 -22.30
N LYS A 64 -4.72 12.36 -22.80
CA LYS A 64 -5.61 12.82 -23.87
C LYS A 64 -7.09 12.45 -23.63
N ILE A 65 -7.47 12.28 -22.37
CA ILE A 65 -8.83 11.87 -22.00
C ILE A 65 -9.73 13.09 -22.11
N ASN A 66 -10.57 13.09 -23.14
CA ASN A 66 -11.69 14.01 -23.24
C ASN A 66 -12.92 13.33 -22.64
N ALA A 67 -13.39 13.84 -21.49
CA ALA A 67 -14.57 13.30 -20.81
C ALA A 67 -15.86 13.38 -21.65
N SER A 68 -15.88 14.15 -22.74
CA SER A 68 -17.00 14.23 -23.70
C SER A 68 -16.82 13.34 -24.93
N ASP A 69 -15.65 12.72 -25.11
CA ASP A 69 -15.35 11.85 -26.25
C ASP A 69 -15.91 10.43 -25.99
N PRO A 70 -16.80 9.90 -26.87
CA PRO A 70 -17.31 8.54 -26.77
C PRO A 70 -16.21 7.46 -26.74
N SER A 71 -15.04 7.72 -27.34
CA SER A 71 -13.91 6.79 -27.36
C SER A 71 -13.27 6.57 -25.98
N SER A 72 -13.48 7.52 -25.04
CA SER A 72 -13.04 7.42 -23.65
C SER A 72 -13.98 6.58 -22.76
N GLY A 73 -15.13 6.13 -23.30
CA GLY A 73 -16.11 5.30 -22.61
C GLY A 73 -15.54 4.07 -21.89
N PRO A 74 -14.59 3.31 -22.47
CA PRO A 74 -13.95 2.16 -21.80
C PRO A 74 -13.07 2.53 -20.59
N LEU A 75 -12.63 3.78 -20.50
CA LEU A 75 -11.81 4.29 -19.38
C LEU A 75 -12.65 4.82 -18.21
N ARG A 76 -13.98 4.94 -18.41
CA ARG A 76 -14.88 5.29 -17.31
C ARG A 76 -15.13 4.04 -16.47
N ILE A 77 -14.81 4.12 -15.18
CA ILE A 77 -15.16 3.07 -14.23
C ILE A 77 -16.70 2.98 -14.20
N PRO A 78 -17.30 1.86 -14.61
CA PRO A 78 -18.74 1.67 -14.52
C PRO A 78 -19.15 1.79 -13.06
N LYS A 79 -20.20 2.55 -12.78
CA LYS A 79 -20.80 2.63 -11.44
C LYS A 79 -21.63 1.37 -11.20
N GLN A 80 -20.96 0.23 -11.06
CA GLN A 80 -21.57 -1.03 -10.67
C GLN A 80 -21.37 -1.20 -9.16
N ASN A 81 -22.49 -1.25 -8.43
CA ASN A 81 -22.50 -1.44 -6.97
C ASN A 81 -22.44 -2.94 -6.57
N GLU A 82 -22.09 -3.82 -7.51
CA GLU A 82 -21.98 -5.25 -7.26
C GLU A 82 -20.55 -5.60 -6.85
N LYS A 83 -20.40 -6.48 -5.86
CA LYS A 83 -19.09 -7.01 -5.48
C LYS A 83 -18.47 -7.67 -6.73
N PRO A 84 -17.29 -7.24 -7.21
CA PRO A 84 -16.67 -7.91 -8.33
C PRO A 84 -16.28 -9.34 -7.94
N ALA A 85 -16.29 -10.24 -8.93
CA ALA A 85 -15.93 -11.64 -8.72
C ALA A 85 -14.48 -11.76 -8.23
N ASP A 86 -14.23 -12.76 -7.38
CA ASP A 86 -12.88 -13.07 -6.91
C ASP A 86 -11.99 -13.51 -8.08
N VAL A 87 -10.70 -13.19 -8.02
CA VAL A 87 -9.72 -13.52 -9.07
C VAL A 87 -9.08 -14.88 -8.79
N LYS A 88 -8.87 -15.68 -9.85
CA LYS A 88 -8.10 -16.93 -9.76
C LYS A 88 -6.61 -16.62 -9.96
N LEU A 89 -5.81 -16.93 -8.95
CA LEU A 89 -4.35 -16.77 -9.01
C LEU A 89 -3.71 -17.89 -9.85
N ALA A 90 -2.47 -17.67 -10.30
CA ALA A 90 -1.72 -18.68 -11.06
C ALA A 90 -1.52 -19.99 -10.27
N SER A 91 -1.54 -19.91 -8.94
CA SER A 91 -1.50 -21.06 -8.03
C SER A 91 -2.79 -21.88 -8.01
N GLY A 92 -3.88 -21.39 -8.61
CA GLY A 92 -5.20 -22.03 -8.63
C GLY A 92 -6.16 -21.61 -7.51
N TYR A 93 -5.66 -20.93 -6.47
CA TYR A 93 -6.48 -20.36 -5.40
C TYR A 93 -7.27 -19.13 -5.88
N THR A 94 -8.37 -18.82 -5.18
CA THR A 94 -9.17 -17.61 -5.41
C THR A 94 -8.84 -16.54 -4.38
N MET A 95 -8.78 -15.29 -4.81
CA MET A 95 -8.48 -14.14 -3.96
C MET A 95 -9.54 -13.05 -4.18
N PRO A 96 -10.13 -12.47 -3.12
CA PRO A 96 -10.99 -11.31 -3.27
C PRO A 96 -10.25 -10.17 -3.98
N VAL A 97 -10.91 -9.52 -4.94
CA VAL A 97 -10.31 -8.42 -5.71
C VAL A 97 -10.18 -7.12 -4.91
N MET A 98 -10.85 -7.04 -3.77
CA MET A 98 -10.85 -5.88 -2.88
C MET A 98 -10.43 -6.34 -1.48
N GLY A 99 -9.44 -5.65 -0.93
CA GLY A 99 -8.82 -5.95 0.35
C GLY A 99 -8.85 -4.77 1.31
N PHE A 100 -8.68 -5.07 2.59
CA PHE A 100 -8.51 -4.09 3.65
C PHE A 100 -7.05 -4.10 4.12
N GLY A 101 -6.31 -3.04 3.80
CA GLY A 101 -4.92 -2.86 4.23
C GLY A 101 -4.83 -2.20 5.61
N THR A 102 -3.86 -2.61 6.42
CA THR A 102 -3.71 -2.15 7.81
C THR A 102 -2.53 -1.21 8.05
N ALA A 103 -1.81 -0.81 7.00
CA ALA A 103 -0.71 0.13 7.10
C ALA A 103 -1.15 1.44 7.79
N MET A 104 -0.32 1.94 8.72
CA MET A 104 -0.54 3.21 9.44
C MET A 104 -1.81 3.31 10.30
N LEU A 105 -2.56 2.22 10.52
CA LEU A 105 -3.73 2.24 11.40
C LEU A 105 -3.37 2.27 12.89
N MET A 106 -2.17 1.82 13.26
CA MET A 106 -1.64 1.82 14.64
C MET A 106 -2.64 1.20 15.62
N GLU A 107 -2.96 1.83 16.75
CA GLU A 107 -3.92 1.33 17.75
C GLU A 107 -5.37 1.18 17.26
N ASN A 108 -5.71 1.74 16.09
CA ASN A 108 -7.06 1.66 15.53
C ASN A 108 -7.29 0.40 14.69
N THR A 109 -6.25 -0.42 14.48
CA THR A 109 -6.30 -1.59 13.58
C THR A 109 -7.43 -2.55 13.98
N THR A 110 -7.55 -2.88 15.26
CA THR A 110 -8.58 -3.82 15.74
C THR A 110 -10.00 -3.35 15.42
N ALA A 111 -10.30 -2.08 15.72
CA ALA A 111 -11.63 -1.52 15.53
C ALA A 111 -11.97 -1.38 14.04
N ALA A 112 -11.03 -0.86 13.24
CA ALA A 112 -11.23 -0.66 11.82
C ALA A 112 -11.40 -2.00 11.08
N LEU A 113 -10.60 -3.00 11.43
CA LEU A 113 -10.70 -4.33 10.85
C LEU A 113 -12.01 -5.04 11.25
N LYS A 114 -12.46 -4.89 12.50
CA LYS A 114 -13.77 -5.40 12.92
C LYS A 114 -14.89 -4.87 12.02
N THR A 115 -14.93 -3.55 11.80
CA THR A 115 -15.92 -2.93 10.90
C THR A 115 -15.76 -3.43 9.46
N ALA A 116 -14.53 -3.60 8.96
CA ALA A 116 -14.31 -4.13 7.62
C ALA A 116 -14.88 -5.56 7.47
N LEU A 117 -14.66 -6.43 8.47
CA LEU A 117 -15.19 -7.79 8.49
C LEU A 117 -16.73 -7.82 8.52
N GLU A 118 -17.35 -6.95 9.35
CA GLU A 118 -18.80 -6.78 9.45
C GLU A 118 -19.45 -6.29 8.14
N VAL A 119 -18.78 -5.39 7.43
CA VAL A 119 -19.23 -4.86 6.12
C VAL A 119 -18.99 -5.86 4.97
N GLY A 120 -18.19 -6.91 5.19
CA GLY A 120 -18.06 -8.03 4.25
C GLY A 120 -16.68 -8.17 3.60
N TYR A 121 -15.65 -7.46 4.04
CA TYR A 121 -14.28 -7.70 3.59
C TYR A 121 -13.81 -9.10 3.99
N ARG A 122 -13.10 -9.78 3.08
CA ARG A 122 -12.56 -11.13 3.30
C ARG A 122 -11.10 -11.29 2.88
N LEU A 123 -10.46 -10.19 2.46
CA LEU A 123 -9.02 -10.12 2.23
C LEU A 123 -8.43 -9.05 3.13
N ILE A 124 -7.53 -9.44 4.02
CA ILE A 124 -6.87 -8.57 4.98
C ILE A 124 -5.39 -8.53 4.63
N ASP A 125 -4.85 -7.34 4.44
CA ASP A 125 -3.45 -7.11 4.09
C ASP A 125 -2.71 -6.45 5.25
N THR A 126 -1.72 -7.15 5.79
CA THR A 126 -0.88 -6.73 6.93
C THR A 126 0.56 -7.18 6.69
N ALA A 127 1.51 -6.58 7.39
CA ALA A 127 2.92 -6.94 7.33
C ALA A 127 3.60 -6.78 8.70
N GLN A 128 4.68 -7.53 8.92
CA GLN A 128 5.55 -7.40 10.10
C GLN A 128 6.12 -5.97 10.25
N GLY A 129 6.35 -5.28 9.12
CA GLY A 129 6.81 -3.89 9.09
C GLY A 129 5.77 -2.89 9.62
N TYR A 130 4.50 -3.28 9.75
CA TYR A 130 3.45 -2.40 10.29
C TYR A 130 3.42 -2.59 11.82
N PRO A 131 3.97 -1.64 12.62
CA PRO A 131 4.22 -1.90 14.02
C PRO A 131 2.94 -2.23 14.79
N GLY A 132 2.90 -3.40 15.41
CA GLY A 132 1.74 -3.85 16.19
C GLY A 132 0.48 -4.19 15.39
N SER A 133 0.55 -4.26 14.05
CA SER A 133 -0.60 -4.58 13.19
C SER A 133 -1.04 -6.04 13.33
N GLU A 134 -0.14 -7.01 13.16
CA GLU A 134 -0.49 -8.44 13.14
C GLU A 134 -1.18 -8.93 14.44
N PRO A 135 -0.74 -8.54 15.65
CA PRO A 135 -1.45 -8.90 16.88
C PRO A 135 -2.87 -8.31 16.95
N GLN A 136 -3.06 -7.08 16.48
CA GLN A 136 -4.37 -6.42 16.44
C GLN A 136 -5.29 -7.04 15.38
N VAL A 137 -4.72 -7.47 14.25
CA VAL A 137 -5.45 -8.25 13.23
C VAL A 137 -5.98 -9.55 13.83
N ALA A 138 -5.13 -10.29 14.55
CA ALA A 138 -5.54 -11.51 15.24
C ALA A 138 -6.65 -11.25 16.27
N GLU A 139 -6.53 -10.19 17.07
CA GLU A 139 -7.56 -9.81 18.06
C GLU A 139 -8.90 -9.47 17.41
N ALA A 140 -8.91 -8.74 16.30
CA ALA A 140 -10.16 -8.43 15.58
C ALA A 140 -10.84 -9.69 15.04
N ILE A 141 -10.08 -10.58 14.41
CA ILE A 141 -10.59 -11.87 13.91
C ILE A 141 -11.14 -12.70 15.08
N TYR A 142 -10.41 -12.76 16.20
CA TYR A 142 -10.84 -13.50 17.37
C TYR A 142 -12.18 -12.99 17.94
N ARG A 143 -12.35 -11.67 18.02
CA ARG A 143 -13.59 -11.03 18.50
C ARG A 143 -14.79 -11.33 17.62
N VAL A 144 -14.64 -11.16 16.30
CA VAL A 144 -15.73 -11.34 15.34
C VAL A 144 -16.16 -12.80 15.24
N GLU A 145 -15.21 -13.74 15.20
CA GLU A 145 -15.51 -15.15 14.95
C GLU A 145 -15.90 -15.92 16.22
N PHE A 146 -15.33 -15.59 17.39
CA PHE A 146 -15.48 -16.42 18.58
C PHE A 146 -16.18 -15.75 19.76
N LEU A 147 -15.99 -14.44 19.98
CA LEU A 147 -16.58 -13.76 21.14
C LEU A 147 -17.99 -13.26 20.83
N ASP A 148 -18.18 -12.56 19.71
CA ASP A 148 -19.49 -11.97 19.39
C ASP A 148 -20.54 -13.05 19.05
N GLN A 149 -20.14 -14.24 18.58
CA GLN A 149 -21.06 -15.38 18.40
C GLN A 149 -21.54 -16.01 19.70
N LYS A 150 -20.75 -15.94 20.78
CA LYS A 150 -21.04 -16.61 22.06
C LYS A 150 -22.05 -15.86 22.93
N TYR A 151 -22.26 -14.57 22.68
CA TYR A 151 -23.25 -13.74 23.40
C TYR A 151 -24.62 -13.68 22.72
N LEU A 152 -24.81 -14.42 21.61
CA LEU A 152 -26.06 -14.55 20.87
C LEU A 152 -26.68 -15.96 20.97
N SER A 153 -26.09 -16.86 21.75
CA SER A 153 -26.57 -18.22 22.05
C SER A 153 -26.95 -18.37 23.52
#